data_AF-A0A1Z2LA53-F1
#
_entry.id   AF-A0A1Z2LA53-F1
#
_cell.length_a   1.000
_cell.length_b   1.000
_cell.length_c   1.000
_cell.angle_alpha   90.00
_cell.angle_beta   90.00
_cell.angle_gamma   90.00
#
_symmetry.space_group_name_H-M   'P 1'
#
loop_
_entity.id
_entity.type
_entity.pdbx_description
1 polymer ?
#
loop_
_entity_poly.entity_id
_entity_poly.type
_entity_poly.pdbx_seq_one_letter_code
_entity_poly.pdbx_strand_id
1 'polypeptide(L)' 'MRIRLHGSEDECTRTAEFLAQVLDVLDISRPYRDRPPSRLARMYLTTALPTADSTKEK' A
#
# COMPACT_ATOMS: atom_id res chain seq x y z
N MET A 1 2.94 -9.90 2.08
CA MET A 1 3.03 -9.39 0.69
C MET A 1 3.46 -7.92 0.73
N ARG A 2 4.06 -7.37 -0.34
CA ARG A 2 4.45 -5.95 -0.40
C ARG A 2 3.86 -5.27 -1.62
N ILE A 3 3.06 -4.23 -1.40
CA ILE A 3 2.38 -3.43 -2.42
C ILE A 3 3.13 -2.11 -2.57
N ARG A 4 3.35 -1.67 -3.82
CA ARG A 4 3.95 -0.37 -4.11
C ARG A 4 2.89 0.57 -4.68
N LEU A 5 2.71 1.70 -4.03
CA LEU A 5 1.94 2.83 -4.57
C LEU A 5 2.88 3.82 -5.26
N HIS A 6 2.43 4.37 -6.37
CA HIS A 6 3.15 5.36 -7.16
C HIS A 6 2.15 6.35 -7.74
N GLY A 7 2.32 7.63 -7.43
CA GLY A 7 1.37 8.69 -7.76
C GLY A 7 1.79 9.98 -7.06
N SER A 8 0.89 10.97 -6.97
CA SER A 8 1.13 12.08 -6.05
C SER A 8 1.17 11.60 -4.59
N GLU A 9 1.77 12.41 -3.71
CA GLU A 9 1.83 12.11 -2.27
C GLU A 9 0.44 11.97 -1.66
N ASP A 10 -0.49 12.85 -2.05
CA ASP A 10 -1.89 12.81 -1.61
C ASP A 10 -2.63 11.57 -2.11
N GLU A 11 -2.49 11.21 -3.39
CA GLU A 11 -3.11 10.00 -3.96
C GLU A 11 -2.58 8.74 -3.27
N CYS A 12 -1.28 8.66 -3.05
CA CYS A 12 -0.67 7.52 -2.37
C CYS A 12 -1.21 7.41 -0.95
N THR A 13 -1.27 8.52 -0.21
CA THR A 13 -1.75 8.54 1.19
C THR A 13 -3.19 8.09 1.30
N ARG A 14 -4.11 8.70 0.52
CA ARG A 14 -5.53 8.29 0.51
C ARG A 14 -5.70 6.83 0.10
N THR A 15 -4.95 6.38 -0.91
CA THR A 15 -5.02 4.98 -1.35
C THR A 15 -4.54 4.03 -0.26
N ALA A 16 -3.48 4.38 0.48
CA ALA A 16 -2.99 3.57 1.59
C ALA A 16 -4.04 3.47 2.71
N GLU A 17 -4.70 4.57 3.06
CA GLU A 17 -5.80 4.59 4.04
C GLU A 17 -6.98 3.71 3.62
N PHE A 18 -7.38 3.74 2.34
CA PHE A 18 -8.42 2.86 1.83
C PHE A 18 -8.01 1.39 1.83
N LEU A 19 -6.78 1.08 1.43
CA LEU A 19 -6.27 -0.29 1.43
C LEU A 19 -6.17 -0.87 2.85
N ALA A 20 -5.82 -0.04 3.84
CA ALA A 20 -5.77 -0.46 5.24
C ALA A 20 -7.15 -0.85 5.82
N GLN A 21 -8.25 -0.46 5.18
CA GLN A 21 -9.59 -0.86 5.61
C GLN A 21 -9.94 -2.29 5.18
N VAL A 22 -9.28 -2.83 4.16
CA VAL A 22 -9.63 -4.13 3.56
C VAL A 22 -8.49 -5.15 3.59
N LEU A 23 -7.26 -4.70 3.86
CA LEU A 23 -6.09 -5.55 4.00
C LEU A 23 -5.60 -5.51 5.45
N ASP A 24 -5.08 -6.64 5.91
CA ASP A 24 -4.28 -6.68 7.13
C ASP A 24 -2.90 -6.06 6.85
N VAL A 25 -2.80 -4.75 7.06
CA VAL A 25 -1.58 -3.97 6.83
C VAL A 25 -0.70 -4.00 8.07
N LEU A 26 0.52 -4.49 7.90
CA LEU A 26 1.53 -4.63 8.94
C LEU A 26 2.41 -3.37 9.05
N ASP A 27 2.67 -2.70 7.93
CA ASP A 27 3.53 -1.51 7.87
C ASP A 27 3.20 -0.64 6.66
N ILE A 28 3.36 0.68 6.81
CA ILE A 28 3.23 1.67 5.74
C ILE A 28 4.45 2.57 5.79
N SER A 29 5.24 2.59 4.71
CA SER A 29 6.41 3.47 4.64
C SER A 29 5.99 4.93 4.49
N ARG A 30 6.84 5.86 4.91
CA ARG A 30 6.65 7.28 4.54
C ARG A 30 6.71 7.46 3.02
N PRO A 31 5.91 8.38 2.45
CA PRO A 31 6.06 8.77 1.04
C PRO A 31 7.46 9.34 0.81
N TYR A 32 8.06 9.00 -0.33
CA TYR A 32 9.30 9.65 -0.76
C TYR A 32 9.27 9.90 -2.27
N ARG A 33 9.81 11.06 -2.66
CA ARG A 33 9.77 11.52 -4.04
C ARG A 33 10.71 10.73 -4.93
N ASP A 34 10.27 10.55 -6.17
CA ASP A 34 11.15 10.08 -7.23
C ASP A 34 12.24 11.11 -7.55
N ARG A 35 13.27 10.65 -8.27
CA ARG A 35 14.33 11.55 -8.73
C ARG A 35 13.77 12.56 -9.75
N PRO A 36 14.27 13.80 -9.76
CA PRO A 36 13.93 14.77 -10.79
C PRO A 36 14.12 14.21 -12.20
N PRO A 37 13.26 14.57 -13.17
CA PRO A 37 12.24 15.62 -13.10
C PRO A 37 10.85 15.13 -12.61
N SER A 38 10.73 13.87 -12.17
CA SER A 38 9.45 13.33 -11.70
C SER A 38 8.93 14.11 -10.49
N ARG A 39 7.62 14.37 -10.48
CA ARG A 39 6.90 14.96 -9.34
C ARG A 39 6.14 13.93 -8.52
N LEU A 40 6.22 12.66 -8.91
CA LEU A 40 5.52 11.57 -8.24
C LEU A 40 6.32 11.07 -7.03
N ALA A 41 5.60 10.47 -6.10
CA ALA A 41 6.10 9.84 -4.90
C ALA A 41 5.83 8.33 -4.93
N ARG A 42 6.62 7.60 -4.16
CA ARG A 42 6.45 6.17 -3.91
C ARG A 42 6.17 5.95 -2.44
N MET A 43 5.32 4.95 -2.18
CA MET A 43 5.04 4.45 -0.85
C MET A 43 4.87 2.93 -0.92
N TYR A 44 5.23 2.24 0.15
CA TYR A 44 5.08 0.80 0.26
C TYR A 44 4.14 0.45 1.41
N LEU A 45 3.27 -0.52 1.15
CA LEU A 45 2.46 -1.18 2.17
C LEU A 45 2.96 -2.62 2.28
N THR A 46 3.23 -3.04 3.50
CA THR A 46 3.46 -4.45 3.84
C THR A 46 2.17 -4.99 4.42
N THR A 47 1.65 -6.06 3.83
CA THR A 47 0.44 -6.72 4.31
C THR A 47 0.75 -8.14 4.76
N ALA A 48 -0.08 -8.69 5.64
CA ALA A 48 -0.08 -10.11 5.91
C ALA A 48 -0.31 -10.89 4.60
N LEU A 49 0.21 -12.12 4.57
CA LEU A 49 -0.14 -13.05 3.50
C LEU A 49 -1.53 -13.61 3.79
N PRO A 50 -2.38 -13.80 2.77
CA PRO A 50 -3.61 -14.55 2.97
C PRO A 50 -3.24 -15.94 3.49
N THR A 51 -3.66 -16.26 4.71
CA THR A 51 -3.61 -17.62 5.22
C THR A 51 -4.64 -18.45 4.47
N ALA A 52 -4.28 -19.64 4.01
CA ALA A 52 -5.12 -20.49 3.15
C ALA A 52 -6.49 -20.89 3.75
N ASP A 53 -6.77 -20.55 5.01
CA ASP A 53 -8.01 -20.86 5.72
C ASP A 53 -9.19 -19.93 5.42
N SER A 54 -9.01 -18.83 4.69
CA SER A 54 -10.12 -17.95 4.31
C SER A 54 -10.94 -18.45 3.10
N THR A 55 -10.61 -19.60 2.52
CA THR A 55 -11.43 -20.26 1.50
C THR A 55 -12.24 -21.42 2.10
N LYS A 56 -13.09 -21.10 3.08
CA LYS A 56 -14.25 -21.94 3.41
C LYS A 56 -15.50 -21.08 3.38
N GLU A 57 -15.92 -20.73 2.16
CA GLU A 57 -17.34 -20.48 1.94
C GLU A 57 -18.09 -21.81 1.97
N LYS A 58 -19.26 -21.76 2.59
CA LYS A 58 -20.13 -22.86 2.99
C LYS A 58 -21.31 -22.97 2.05
#